data_AF-G2E2V8-F1
#
_entry.id   AF-G2E2V8-F1
#
_cell.length_a   1.000
_cell.length_b   1.000
_cell.length_c   1.000
_cell.angle_alpha   90.00
_cell.angle_beta   90.00
_cell.angle_gamma   90.00
#
_symmetry.space_group_name_H-M   'P 1'
#
loop_
_entity.id
_entity.type
_entity.pdbx_description
1 polymer ?
#
loop_
_entity_poly.entity_id
_entity_poly.type
_entity_poly.pdbx_seq_one_letter_code
_entity_poly.pdbx_strand_id
1 'polypeptide(L)' 'MDNKQQELERWVASMVRGDLGYIYIRLYADAPSWVRDLAVNRFGKGTVFLPPEAARPQAA' A
#
# COMPACT_ATOMS: atom_id res chain seq x y z
N MET A 1 -10.38 -14.65 1.64
CA MET A 1 -9.87 -13.46 0.87
C MET A 1 -8.58 -12.91 1.49
N ASP A 2 -7.92 -13.70 2.33
CA ASP A 2 -6.98 -13.23 3.36
C ASP A 2 -5.54 -13.15 2.86
N ASN A 3 -5.19 -13.99 1.87
CA ASN A 3 -3.83 -14.05 1.32
C ASN A 3 -3.44 -12.73 0.64
N LYS A 4 -4.33 -12.15 -0.19
CA LYS A 4 -4.07 -10.91 -0.92
C LYS A 4 -3.93 -9.70 0.00
N GLN A 5 -4.64 -9.72 1.13
CA GLN A 5 -4.53 -8.66 2.14
C GLN A 5 -3.17 -8.74 2.84
N GLN A 6 -2.75 -9.94 3.26
CA GLN A 6 -1.43 -10.14 3.86
C GLN A 6 -0.30 -9.81 2.87
N GLU A 7 -0.48 -10.11 1.59
CA GLU A 7 0.46 -9.71 0.55
C GLU A 7 0.54 -8.19 0.42
N LEU A 8 -0.60 -7.49 0.36
CA LEU A 8 -0.62 -6.02 0.31
C LEU A 8 0.07 -5.41 1.53
N GLU A 9 -0.26 -5.87 2.74
CA GLU A 9 0.30 -5.35 4.01
C GLU A 9 1.84 -5.42 4.05
N ARG A 10 2.45 -6.45 3.44
CA ARG A 10 3.93 -6.58 3.34
C ARG A 10 4.59 -5.52 2.47
N TRP A 11 3.83 -4.85 1.62
CA TRP A 11 4.31 -3.82 0.70
C TRP A 11 3.93 -2.40 1.12
N VAL A 12 3.09 -2.26 2.14
CA VAL A 12 2.70 -0.97 2.70
C VAL A 12 3.74 -0.54 3.74
N ALA A 13 4.41 0.57 3.46
CA ALA A 13 5.32 1.21 4.41
C ALA A 13 4.55 2.04 5.44
N SER A 14 3.54 2.79 4.99
CA SER A 14 2.61 3.49 5.88
C SER A 14 1.23 3.68 5.25
N MET A 15 0.22 3.80 6.10
CA MET A 15 -1.16 4.02 5.70
C MET A 15 -1.83 5.02 6.65
N VAL A 16 -2.46 6.04 6.09
CA VAL A 16 -3.21 7.05 6.82
C VAL A 16 -4.60 7.15 6.23
N ARG A 17 -5.62 7.01 7.08
CA ARG A 17 -7.00 7.29 6.71
C ARG A 17 -7.24 8.78 6.87
N GLY A 18 -7.46 9.48 5.76
CA GLY A 18 -7.77 10.90 5.76
C GLY A 18 -9.26 11.16 5.92
N ASP A 19 -9.58 12.45 5.99
CA ASP A 19 -10.95 12.93 5.97
C ASP A 19 -11.60 12.66 4.61
N LEU A 20 -12.93 12.68 4.56
CA LEU A 20 -13.74 12.51 3.33
C LEU A 20 -13.56 11.16 2.61
N GLY A 21 -13.01 10.14 3.29
CA GLY A 21 -12.92 8.78 2.76
C GLY A 21 -11.70 8.50 1.90
N TYR A 22 -10.70 9.40 1.88
CA TYR A 22 -9.42 9.13 1.23
C TYR A 22 -8.54 8.20 2.07
N ILE A 23 -7.80 7.33 1.38
CA ILE A 23 -6.78 6.46 1.98
C ILE A 23 -5.44 6.82 1.36
N TYR A 24 -4.55 7.39 2.17
CA TYR A 24 -3.19 7.70 1.77
C TYR A 24 -2.31 6.50 2.08
N ILE A 25 -1.69 5.94 1.05
CA ILE A 25 -0.85 4.75 1.16
C ILE A 25 0.54 5.07 0.65
N ARG A 26 1.56 4.72 1.43
CA ARG A 26 2.94 4.71 0.99
C ARG A 26 3.36 3.26 0.81
N LEU A 27 3.84 2.93 -0.38
CA LEU A 27 4.43 1.63 -0.67
C LEU A 27 5.95 1.71 -0.57
N TYR A 28 6.60 0.58 -0.32
CA TYR A 28 8.05 0.49 -0.48
C TYR A 28 8.46 0.61 -1.96
N ALA A 29 9.66 1.14 -2.22
CA ALA A 29 10.15 1.36 -3.59
C ALA A 29 10.28 0.06 -4.41
N ASP A 30 10.51 -1.08 -3.76
CA ASP A 30 10.58 -2.41 -4.38
C ASP A 30 9.20 -3.07 -4.56
N ALA A 31 8.11 -2.36 -4.25
CA ALA A 31 6.75 -2.90 -4.42
C ALA A 31 6.43 -3.16 -5.90
N PRO A 32 6.02 -4.39 -6.26
CA PRO A 32 5.56 -4.69 -7.60
C PRO A 32 4.37 -3.84 -8.03
N SER A 33 4.22 -3.60 -9.33
CA SER A 33 3.12 -2.79 -9.88
C SER A 33 1.73 -3.30 -9.49
N TRP A 34 1.54 -4.63 -9.42
CA TRP A 34 0.27 -5.27 -9.03
C TRP A 34 -0.19 -4.94 -7.61
N VAL A 35 0.73 -4.49 -6.74
CA VAL A 35 0.38 -4.07 -5.37
C VAL A 35 -0.54 -2.85 -5.39
N ARG A 36 -0.35 -1.95 -6.36
CA ARG A 36 -1.23 -0.78 -6.52
C ARG A 36 -2.65 -1.21 -6.87
N ASP A 37 -2.80 -2.19 -7.75
CA ASP A 37 -4.11 -2.74 -8.12
C ASP A 37 -4.78 -3.41 -6.91
N LEU A 38 -4.03 -4.14 -6.09
CA LEU A 38 -4.56 -4.67 -4.83
C LEU A 38 -5.01 -3.58 -3.87
N ALA A 39 -4.23 -2.51 -3.73
CA ALA A 39 -4.59 -1.39 -2.88
C ALA A 39 -5.89 -0.71 -3.36
N VAL A 40 -6.02 -0.44 -4.65
CA VAL A 40 -7.24 0.15 -5.23
C VAL A 40 -8.43 -0.80 -5.12
N ASN A 41 -8.25 -2.10 -5.35
CA ASN A 41 -9.31 -3.09 -5.20
C ASN A 41 -9.80 -3.20 -3.75
N ARG A 42 -8.92 -2.98 -2.78
CA ARG A 42 -9.23 -3.06 -1.35
C ARG A 42 -9.86 -1.79 -0.81
N PHE A 43 -9.29 -0.63 -1.12
CA PHE A 43 -9.64 0.66 -0.52
C PHE A 43 -10.51 1.54 -1.44
N GLY A 44 -10.66 1.14 -2.70
CA GLY A 44 -11.47 1.84 -3.68
C GLY A 44 -10.75 3.01 -4.36
N LYS A 45 -11.53 3.79 -5.12
CA LYS A 45 -11.04 4.91 -5.95
C LYS A 45 -10.48 6.09 -5.13
N GLY A 46 -10.70 6.12 -3.82
CA GLY A 46 -10.14 7.12 -2.89
C GLY A 46 -8.70 6.84 -2.44
N THR A 47 -8.03 5.85 -3.04
CA THR A 47 -6.64 5.49 -2.72
C THR A 47 -5.66 6.48 -3.35
N VAL A 48 -4.86 7.14 -2.53
CA VAL A 48 -3.82 8.08 -2.94
C VAL A 48 -2.46 7.49 -2.63
N PHE A 49 -1.62 7.34 -3.66
CA PHE A 49 -0.26 6.82 -3.50
C PHE A 49 0.71 7.96 -3.20
N LEU A 50 1.30 7.93 -2.00
CA LEU A 50 2.37 8.83 -1.61
C LEU A 50 3.69 8.41 -2.28
N PRO A 51 4.69 9.31 -2.37
CA PRO A 51 6.03 8.95 -2.83
C PRO A 51 6.54 7.72 -2.08
N PRO A 52 7.15 6.75 -2.80
CA PRO A 52 7.53 5.48 -2.20
C PRO A 52 8.55 5.68 -1.08
N GLU A 53 8.48 4.82 -0.07
CA GLU A 53 9.52 4.73 0.93
C GLU A 53 10.76 4.03 0.35
N ALA A 54 11.94 4.25 0.92
CA ALA A 54 13.14 3.49 0.57
C ALA A 54 12.86 1.97 0.62
N ALA A 55 13.66 1.18 -0.09
CA ALA A 55 13.48 -0.27 -0.12
C ALA A 55 13.38 -0.83 1.30
N ARG A 56 12.54 -1.86 1.48
CA ARG A 56 12.30 -2.48 2.79
C ARG A 56 13.63 -2.79 3.48
N PRO A 57 13.78 -2.51 4.79
CA PRO A 57 14.90 -3.04 5.53
C PRO A 57 14.87 -4.56 5.38
N GLN A 58 15.90 -5.14 4.76
CA GLN A 58 16.09 -6.59 4.79
C GLN A 58 16.20 -6.96 6.27
N ALA A 59 15.27 -7.78 6.75
CA ALA A 59 15.41 -8.37 8.06
C ALA A 59 16.73 -9.16 8.05
N ALA A 60 17.66 -8.76 8.92
CA ALA A 60 18.95 -9.42 9.12
C ALA A 60 18.79 -10.79 9.78
#